data_AF-A0AA86QEK0-F1
#
_entry.id   AF-A0AA86QEK0-F1
#
_cell.length_a   1.000
_cell.length_b   1.000
_cell.length_c   1.000
_cell.angle_alpha   90.00
_cell.angle_beta   90.00
_cell.angle_gamma   90.00
#
_symmetry.space_group_name_H-M   'P 1'
#
loop_
_entity.id
_entity.type
_entity.pdbx_description
1 polymer ?
#
loop_
_entity_poly.entity_id
_entity_poly.type
_entity_poly.pdbx_seq_one_letter_code
_entity_poly.pdbx_strand_id
1 'polypeptide(L)' 'MDCRLAGLPDLNQSVPYVTEQLLEWSTRTIEYYGFDGFRIDTVKHVPHEFWRKFNKVAPWYSYGMWK' A
#
# COMPACT_ATOMS: atom_id res chain seq x y z
N MET A 1 1.24 -0.92 15.83
CA MET A 1 0.89 -2.35 15.82
C MET A 1 1.99 -3.02 15.02
N ASP A 2 3.03 -3.54 15.68
CA ASP A 2 4.00 -4.43 15.03
C ASP A 2 3.36 -5.81 14.91
N CYS A 3 2.72 -6.07 13.79
CA CYS A 3 2.06 -7.35 13.53
C CYS A 3 2.84 -8.10 12.46
N ARG A 4 3.88 -8.83 12.87
CA ARG A 4 4.66 -9.66 11.95
C ARG A 4 3.79 -10.76 11.36
N LEU A 5 3.58 -10.72 10.06
CA LEU A 5 2.90 -11.77 9.34
C LEU A 5 3.89 -12.88 8.98
N ALA A 6 3.64 -14.11 9.43
CA ALA A 6 4.40 -15.31 9.05
C ALA A 6 5.93 -15.23 9.25
N GLY A 7 6.41 -14.37 10.16
CA GLY A 7 7.85 -14.17 10.40
C GLY A 7 8.55 -13.31 9.33
N LEU A 8 7.79 -12.68 8.43
CA LEU A 8 8.33 -11.83 7.37
C LEU A 8 8.76 -10.46 7.91
N PRO A 9 9.78 -9.83 7.30
CA PRO A 9 10.15 -8.45 7.60
C PRO A 9 9.00 -7.50 7.19
N ASP A 10 8.58 -6.64 8.12
CA ASP A 10 7.50 -5.68 7.92
C ASP A 10 8.09 -4.31 7.55
N LEU A 11 7.59 -3.71 6.47
CA LEU A 11 8.00 -2.35 6.09
C LEU A 11 7.33 -1.35 7.03
N ASN A 12 8.09 -0.51 7.72
CA ASN A 12 7.52 0.45 8.66
C ASN A 12 6.97 1.69 7.95
N GLN A 13 5.65 1.74 7.70
CA GLN A 13 5.01 2.90 7.05
C GLN A 13 4.90 4.15 7.95
N SER A 14 5.26 4.07 9.23
CA SER A 14 5.39 5.29 10.05
C SER A 14 6.62 6.12 9.70
N VAL A 15 7.61 5.52 9.01
CA VAL A 15 8.75 6.28 8.46
C VAL A 15 8.28 7.00 7.19
N PRO A 16 8.40 8.35 7.11
CA PRO A 16 7.93 9.12 5.95
C PRO A 16 8.50 8.61 4.62
N TYR A 17 9.81 8.32 4.60
CA TYR A 17 10.49 7.74 3.45
C TYR A 17 9.82 6.45 2.94
N VAL A 18 9.48 5.51 3.82
CA VAL A 18 8.84 4.24 3.41
C VAL A 18 7.46 4.49 2.83
N THR A 19 6.67 5.38 3.45
CA THR A 19 5.36 5.76 2.91
C THR A 19 5.48 6.39 1.52
N GLU A 20 6.37 7.37 1.35
CA GLU A 20 6.57 8.08 0.08
C GLU A 20 6.99 7.11 -1.02
N GLN A 21 7.95 6.23 -0.75
CA GLN A 21 8.42 5.25 -1.73
C GLN A 21 7.32 4.27 -2.14
N LEU A 22 6.49 3.80 -1.21
CA LEU A 22 5.38 2.89 -1.55
C LEU A 22 4.29 3.58 -2.38
N LEU A 23 3.97 4.85 -2.09
CA LEU A 23 3.01 5.63 -2.86
C LEU A 23 3.53 5.90 -4.27
N GLU A 24 4.76 6.39 -4.39
CA GLU A 24 5.41 6.67 -5.68
C GLU A 24 5.55 5.41 -6.53
N TRP A 25 5.96 4.29 -5.93
CA TRP A 25 6.06 3.02 -6.63
C TRP A 25 4.71 2.56 -7.18
N SER A 26 3.64 2.73 -6.40
CA SER A 26 2.30 2.34 -6.81
C SER A 26 1.83 3.17 -8.01
N THR A 27 1.99 4.49 -7.95
CA THR A 27 1.65 5.39 -9.07
C THR A 27 2.46 5.06 -10.32
N ARG A 28 3.79 4.96 -10.20
CA ARG A 28 4.67 4.69 -11.33
C ARG A 28 4.40 3.35 -11.99
N THR A 29 4.06 2.33 -11.20
CA THR A 29 3.76 1.00 -11.74
C THR A 29 2.53 1.03 -12.63
N ILE A 30 1.48 1.75 -12.24
CA ILE A 30 0.28 1.91 -13.08
C ILE A 30 0.58 2.76 -14.32
N GLU A 31 1.26 3.89 -14.15
CA GLU A 31 1.61 4.76 -15.28
C GLU A 31 2.50 4.06 -16.31
N TYR A 32 3.44 3.24 -15.85
CA TYR A 32 4.40 2.58 -16.72
C TYR A 32 3.83 1.35 -17.43
N TYR A 33 3.08 0.51 -16.70
CA TYR A 33 2.56 -0.76 -17.25
C TYR A 33 1.12 -0.66 -17.76
N GLY A 34 0.37 0.39 -17.40
CA GLY A 34 -1.01 0.57 -17.81
C GLY A 34 -2.01 -0.33 -17.11
N PHE A 35 -1.75 -0.75 -15.87
CA PHE A 35 -2.71 -1.55 -15.09
C PHE A 35 -3.91 -0.71 -14.62
N ASP A 36 -5.10 -1.30 -14.61
CA ASP A 36 -6.32 -0.61 -14.15
C ASP A 36 -6.46 -0.50 -12.62
N GLY A 37 -5.61 -1.19 -11.87
CA GLY A 37 -5.76 -1.24 -10.42
C GLY A 37 -4.83 -2.16 -9.65
N PHE A 38 -4.96 -2.12 -8.32
CA PHE A 38 -4.19 -2.95 -7.38
C PHE A 38 -5.11 -3.87 -6.56
N ARG A 39 -4.70 -5.14 -6.42
CA ARG A 39 -5.15 -6.02 -5.33
C ARG A 39 -4.17 -5.86 -4.18
N ILE A 40 -4.65 -5.35 -3.07
CA ILE A 40 -3.80 -5.08 -1.91
C ILE A 40 -3.81 -6.30 -0.99
N ASP A 41 -2.64 -6.92 -0.83
CA ASP A 41 -2.42 -8.00 0.13
C ASP A 41 -2.28 -7.43 1.55
N THR A 42 -2.70 -8.18 2.57
CA THR A 42 -2.44 -7.85 4.00
C THR A 42 -2.95 -6.49 4.50
N VAL A 43 -4.03 -5.95 3.90
CA VAL A 43 -4.63 -4.64 4.24
C VAL A 43 -4.73 -4.38 5.75
N LYS A 44 -5.09 -5.41 6.53
CA LYS A 44 -5.28 -5.35 7.99
C LYS A 44 -4.02 -5.06 8.79
N HIS A 45 -2.83 -5.29 8.23
CA HIS A 45 -1.55 -5.11 8.93
C HIS A 45 -0.95 -3.72 8.72
N VAL A 46 -1.43 -2.99 7.72
CA VAL A 46 -0.93 -1.65 7.39
C VAL A 46 -1.81 -0.58 8.05
N PRO A 47 -1.22 0.47 8.67
CA PRO A 47 -1.98 1.50 9.35
C PRO A 47 -3.01 2.20 8.45
N HIS A 48 -4.19 2.49 8.99
CA HIS A 48 -5.25 3.21 8.25
C HIS A 48 -4.80 4.57 7.69
N GLU A 49 -3.82 5.23 8.33
CA GLU A 49 -3.26 6.48 7.82
C GLU A 49 -2.61 6.31 6.45
N PHE A 50 -1.86 5.22 6.25
CA PHE A 50 -1.25 4.91 4.96
C PHE A 50 -2.34 4.74 3.90
N TRP A 51 -3.40 3.99 4.18
CA TRP A 51 -4.52 3.80 3.24
C TRP A 51 -5.25 5.10 2.89
N ARG A 52 -5.37 6.05 3.83
CA ARG A 52 -5.90 7.38 3.51
C ARG A 52 -5.01 8.14 2.53
N LYS A 53 -3.68 8.02 2.64
CA LYS A 53 -2.73 8.64 1.71
C LYS A 53 -2.76 7.93 0.36
N PHE A 54 -2.79 6.60 0.35
CA PHE A 54 -2.91 5.76 -0.83
C PHE A 54 -4.16 6.10 -1.65
N ASN A 55 -5.33 6.19 -1.02
CA ASN A 55 -6.58 6.52 -1.71
C ASN A 55 -6.62 7.95 -2.26
N LYS A 56 -5.81 8.88 -1.74
CA LYS A 56 -5.70 10.23 -2.30
C LYS A 56 -4.89 10.26 -3.58
N VAL A 57 -3.92 9.37 -3.73
CA VAL A 57 -3.07 9.29 -4.93
C VAL A 57 -3.58 8.29 -5.96
N ALA A 58 -4.63 7.53 -5.63
CA ALA A 58 -5.18 6.45 -6.45
C ALA A 58 -6.50 6.86 -7.15
N PRO A 59 -6.45 7.41 -8.39
CA PRO A 59 -7.62 7.52 -9.26
C PRO A 59 -8.09 6.18 -9.86
N TRP A 60 -7.34 5.09 -9.66
CA TRP A 60 -7.58 3.75 -10.19
C TRP A 60 -8.30 2.82 -9.20
N TYR A 61 -8.77 1.66 -9.66
CA TYR A 61 -9.52 0.71 -8.83
C TYR A 61 -8.59 -0.01 -7.84
N SER A 62 -8.80 0.15 -6.54
CA SER A 62 -8.04 -0.57 -5.51
C SER A 62 -8.98 -1.42 -4.65
N TYR A 63 -8.81 -2.74 -4.67
CA TYR A 63 -9.61 -3.66 -3.86
C TYR A 63 -8.74 -4.42 -2.85
N GLY A 64 -9.14 -4.30 -1.58
CA GLY A 64 -8.55 -4.99 -0.45
C GLY A 64 -9.47 -6.08 0.05
N MET A 65 -9.02 -7.33 0.08
CA MET A 65 -9.79 -8.43 0.66
C MET A 65 -9.56 -8.51 2.17
N TRP A 66 -10.64 -8.38 2.92
CA TRP A 66 -10.71 -8.63 4.36
C TRP A 66 -11.01 -10.12 4.58
N LYS A 67 -9.99 -10.93 4.90
CA LYS A 67 -10.17 -12.26 5.49
C LYS A 67 -9.40 -12.37 6.81
#